data_AF-A0A1B8W8K4-F1
#
_entry.id   AF-A0A1B8W8K4-F1
#
_cell.length_a   1.000
_cell.length_b   1.000
_cell.length_c   1.000
_cell.angle_alpha   90.00
_cell.angle_beta   90.00
_cell.angle_gamma   90.00
#
_symmetry.space_group_name_H-M   'P 1'
#
loop_
_entity.id
_entity.type
_entity.pdbx_description
1 polymer ?
#
loop_
_entity_poly.entity_id
_entity_poly.type
_entity_poly.pdbx_seq_one_letter_code
_entity_poly.pdbx_strand_id
1 'polypeptide(L)'
;MNPNYLLLLSLLLLLFMSMNILIRYIARRDQEEIPPLSVRIWLVPTLSIFIVFPIIGFAYLYGLFFKYFAETGGLLEFSKTGGVFTFSLVVMLGFIFFETLVHPIIFAFFRYKLKKEMSIYTKQVVSIVIDSLIIYFFANTVFGVYIKDFYAAISISVFYHIIQWIFIGIYKCYKRFYGSRHL
;
A
#
# COMPACT_ATOMS: atom_id res chain seq x y z
N MET A 1 -6.38 33.14 0.11
CA MET A 1 -6.05 31.89 0.83
C MET A 1 -5.51 30.90 -0.21
N ASN A 2 -4.34 30.31 -0.02
CA ASN A 2 -3.76 29.40 -1.03
C ASN A 2 -4.72 28.21 -1.24
N PRO A 3 -5.09 27.85 -2.49
CA PRO A 3 -6.02 26.74 -2.77
C PRO A 3 -5.64 25.43 -2.09
N ASN A 4 -4.34 25.22 -1.85
CA ASN A 4 -3.82 24.05 -1.14
C ASN A 4 -4.31 23.97 0.32
N TYR A 5 -4.50 25.10 1.02
CA TYR A 5 -5.00 25.10 2.40
C TYR A 5 -6.49 24.80 2.48
N LEU A 6 -7.28 25.26 1.50
CA LEU A 6 -8.71 24.94 1.42
C LEU A 6 -8.91 23.45 1.15
N LEU A 7 -8.12 22.88 0.25
CA LEU A 7 -8.13 21.44 -0.03
C LEU A 7 -7.70 20.63 1.20
N LEU A 8 -6.64 21.04 1.89
CA LEU A 8 -6.20 20.39 3.13
C LEU A 8 -7.29 20.44 4.23
N LEU A 9 -7.90 21.59 4.44
CA LEU A 9 -8.98 21.76 5.42
C LEU A 9 -10.19 20.89 5.06
N SER A 10 -10.57 20.84 3.78
CA SER A 10 -11.65 19.99 3.27
C SER A 10 -11.35 18.51 3.52
N LEU A 11 -10.13 18.04 3.23
CA LEU A 11 -9.71 16.66 3.49
C LEU A 11 -9.74 16.33 4.99
N LEU A 12 -9.28 17.24 5.85
CA LEU A 12 -9.31 17.05 7.31
C LEU A 12 -10.75 16.97 7.84
N LEU A 13 -11.65 17.82 7.36
CA LEU A 13 -13.07 17.77 7.72
C LEU A 13 -13.72 16.47 7.24
N LEU A 14 -13.39 16.03 6.02
CA LEU A 14 -13.89 14.77 5.48
C LEU A 14 -13.41 13.57 6.29
N LEU A 15 -12.13 13.52 6.65
CA LEU A 15 -11.55 12.51 7.54
C LEU A 15 -12.23 12.52 8.91
N PHE A 16 -12.45 13.71 9.47
CA PHE A 16 -13.11 13.84 10.77
C PHE A 16 -14.55 13.31 10.73
N MET A 17 -15.31 13.67 9.69
CA MET A 17 -16.68 13.19 9.50
C MET A 17 -16.73 11.68 9.26
N SER A 18 -15.85 11.12 8.43
CA SER A 18 -15.83 9.69 8.15
C SER A 18 -15.51 8.86 9.39
N MET A 19 -14.55 9.30 10.21
CA MET A 19 -14.22 8.65 11.48
C MET A 19 -15.37 8.74 12.49
N ASN A 20 -16.06 9.88 12.56
CA ASN A 20 -17.22 10.03 13.46
C ASN A 20 -18.38 9.11 13.05
N ILE A 21 -18.61 8.95 11.73
CA ILE A 21 -19.57 7.99 11.19
C ILE A 21 -19.15 6.56 11.56
N LEU A 22 -17.88 6.20 11.36
CA LEU A 22 -17.34 4.88 11.68
C LEU A 22 -17.50 4.54 13.17
N ILE A 23 -17.15 5.46 14.08
CA ILE A 23 -17.30 5.27 15.53
C ILE A 23 -18.76 5.03 15.90
N ARG A 24 -19.68 5.82 15.35
CA ARG A 24 -21.13 5.64 15.59
C ARG A 24 -21.64 4.32 15.03
N TYR A 25 -21.13 3.89 13.88
CA TYR A 25 -21.49 2.62 13.27
C TYR A 25 -21.01 1.44 14.14
N ILE A 26 -19.77 1.47 14.61
CA ILE A 26 -19.20 0.43 15.49
C ILE A 26 -19.97 0.36 16.80
N ALA A 27 -20.18 1.49 17.50
CA ALA A 27 -20.93 1.52 18.76
C ALA A 27 -22.35 0.94 18.60
N ARG A 28 -23.04 1.25 17.49
CA ARG A 28 -24.36 0.68 17.19
C ARG A 28 -24.31 -0.82 16.90
N ARG A 29 -23.32 -1.27 16.13
CA ARG A 29 -23.13 -2.69 15.78
C ARG A 29 -22.89 -3.53 17.03
N ASP A 30 -22.08 -3.01 17.95
CA ASP A 30 -21.63 -3.73 19.14
C ASP A 30 -22.54 -3.48 20.37
N GLN A 31 -23.65 -2.75 20.17
CA GLN A 31 -24.61 -2.37 21.22
C GLN A 31 -24.00 -1.61 22.39
N GLU A 32 -22.93 -0.84 22.14
CA GLU A 32 -22.26 0.00 23.13
C GLU A 32 -22.83 1.43 23.15
N GLU A 33 -22.67 2.13 24.27
CA GLU A 33 -23.05 3.54 24.37
C GLU A 33 -22.18 4.41 23.46
N ILE A 34 -22.82 5.33 22.73
CA ILE A 34 -22.08 6.23 21.82
C ILE A 34 -21.24 7.20 22.67
N PRO A 35 -19.91 7.26 22.45
CA PRO A 35 -19.05 8.12 23.25
C PRO A 35 -19.46 9.60 23.14
N PRO A 36 -19.36 10.36 24.24
CA PRO A 36 -19.71 11.77 24.27
C PRO A 36 -18.84 12.57 23.28
N LEU A 37 -19.34 13.72 22.85
CA LEU A 37 -18.70 14.51 21.78
C LEU A 37 -17.30 15.01 22.17
N SER A 38 -17.08 15.33 23.45
CA SER A 38 -15.77 15.70 24.00
C SER A 38 -14.71 14.61 23.82
N VAL A 39 -15.08 13.34 24.07
CA VAL A 39 -14.19 12.19 23.88
C VAL A 39 -13.93 11.97 22.38
N ARG A 40 -14.95 12.07 21.54
CA ARG A 40 -14.82 11.89 20.08
C ARG A 40 -13.89 12.91 19.43
N ILE A 41 -13.90 14.17 19.88
CA ILE A 41 -13.00 15.21 19.37
C ILE A 41 -11.52 14.81 19.53
N TRP A 42 -11.16 14.11 20.61
CA TRP A 42 -9.79 13.63 20.85
C TRP A 42 -9.53 12.25 20.25
N LEU A 43 -10.53 11.38 20.24
CA LEU A 43 -10.44 10.04 19.70
C LEU A 43 -10.16 10.06 18.19
N VAL A 44 -10.81 10.95 17.43
CA VAL A 44 -10.66 11.04 15.98
C VAL A 44 -9.22 11.41 15.56
N PRO A 45 -8.58 12.48 16.07
CA PRO A 45 -7.16 12.75 15.81
C PRO A 45 -6.25 11.60 16.23
N THR A 46 -6.52 10.98 17.38
CA THR A 46 -5.70 9.86 17.88
C THR A 46 -5.73 8.68 16.92
N LEU A 47 -6.93 8.21 16.55
CA LEU A 47 -7.13 7.15 15.56
C LEU A 47 -6.53 7.51 14.20
N SER A 48 -6.64 8.77 13.81
CA SER A 48 -6.07 9.26 12.55
C SER A 48 -4.54 9.18 12.57
N ILE A 49 -3.88 9.56 13.68
CA ILE A 49 -2.43 9.41 13.84
C ILE A 49 -2.02 7.95 13.76
N PHE A 50 -2.77 7.05 14.39
CA PHE A 50 -2.51 5.60 14.31
C PHE A 50 -2.55 5.04 12.88
N ILE A 51 -3.31 5.66 11.98
CA ILE A 51 -3.37 5.27 10.56
C ILE A 51 -2.29 5.98 9.75
N VAL A 52 -2.15 7.29 9.95
CA VAL A 52 -1.21 8.13 9.18
C VAL A 52 0.24 7.77 9.49
N PHE A 53 0.57 7.45 10.74
CA PHE A 53 1.95 7.16 11.15
C PHE A 53 2.53 5.92 10.43
N PRO A 54 1.86 4.75 10.38
CA PRO A 54 2.31 3.63 9.56
C PRO A 54 2.43 3.98 8.08
N ILE A 55 1.46 4.72 7.52
CA ILE A 55 1.49 5.13 6.11
C ILE A 55 2.74 5.96 5.81
N ILE A 56 3.05 6.95 6.65
CA ILE A 56 4.25 7.78 6.51
C ILE A 56 5.51 6.93 6.68
N GLY A 57 5.54 6.05 7.70
CA GLY A 57 6.67 5.16 7.96
C GLY A 57 6.97 4.25 6.78
N PHE A 58 5.95 3.58 6.22
CA PHE A 58 6.11 2.75 5.03
C PHE A 58 6.46 3.58 3.81
N ALA A 59 5.83 4.72 3.57
CA ALA A 59 6.19 5.59 2.45
C ALA A 59 7.66 6.04 2.51
N TYR A 60 8.18 6.32 3.70
CA TYR A 60 9.59 6.62 3.92
C TYR A 60 10.49 5.41 3.59
N LEU A 61 10.15 4.22 4.08
CA LEU A 61 10.89 2.98 3.76
C LEU A 61 10.90 2.69 2.25
N TYR A 62 9.76 2.83 1.58
CA TYR A 62 9.69 2.73 0.12
C TYR A 62 10.48 3.85 -0.57
N GLY A 63 10.53 5.05 0.01
CA GLY A 63 11.36 6.15 -0.49
C GLY A 63 12.85 5.80 -0.46
N LEU A 64 13.34 5.24 0.64
CA LEU A 64 14.72 4.74 0.72
C LEU A 64 14.98 3.65 -0.33
N PHE A 65 14.01 2.75 -0.50
CA PHE A 65 14.08 1.69 -1.49
C PHE A 65 14.19 2.24 -2.93
N PHE A 66 13.29 3.13 -3.35
CA PHE A 66 13.34 3.70 -4.70
C PHE A 66 14.57 4.59 -4.91
N LYS A 67 15.01 5.31 -3.87
CA LYS A 67 16.25 6.09 -3.92
C LYS A 67 17.46 5.18 -4.18
N TYR A 68 17.53 4.02 -3.55
CA TYR A 68 18.59 3.04 -3.82
C TYR A 68 18.61 2.58 -5.28
N PHE A 69 17.44 2.31 -5.88
CA PHE A 69 17.31 1.96 -7.29
C PHE A 69 17.70 3.10 -8.24
N ALA A 70 17.43 4.35 -7.84
CA ALA A 70 17.84 5.53 -8.59
C ALA A 70 19.36 5.71 -8.58
N GLU A 71 19.98 5.67 -7.40
CA GLU A 71 21.41 5.96 -7.23
C GLU A 71 22.32 4.82 -7.71
N THR A 72 21.92 3.57 -7.50
CA THR A 72 22.78 2.39 -7.78
C THR A 72 22.50 1.79 -9.16
N GLY A 73 21.24 1.83 -9.62
CA GLY A 73 20.81 1.15 -10.84
C GLY A 73 20.64 2.05 -12.06
N GLY A 74 20.51 3.38 -11.87
CA GLY A 74 20.10 4.28 -12.95
C GLY A 74 18.76 3.89 -13.60
N LEU A 75 17.92 3.15 -12.86
CA LEU A 75 16.65 2.60 -13.34
C LEU A 75 15.49 3.60 -13.17
N LEU A 76 15.64 4.50 -12.20
CA LEU A 76 14.69 5.55 -11.84
C LEU A 76 15.44 6.88 -11.68
N GLU A 77 14.86 7.96 -12.17
CA GLU A 77 15.35 9.32 -11.95
C GLU A 77 14.23 10.19 -11.38
N PHE A 78 14.60 11.07 -10.46
CA PHE A 78 13.68 11.97 -9.78
C PHE A 78 14.13 13.41 -9.96
N SER A 79 13.28 14.26 -10.54
CA SER A 79 13.64 15.66 -10.81
C SER A 79 13.65 16.54 -9.57
N LYS A 80 13.00 16.11 -8.48
CA LYS A 80 12.88 16.85 -7.22
C LYS A 80 12.93 15.88 -6.03
N THR A 81 13.53 16.31 -4.92
CA THR A 81 13.65 15.52 -3.68
C THR A 81 12.30 15.08 -3.11
N GLY A 82 11.25 15.90 -3.27
CA GLY A 82 9.88 15.55 -2.87
C GLY A 82 9.21 14.51 -3.77
N GLY A 83 9.69 14.33 -5.01
CA GLY A 83 9.11 13.39 -5.97
C GLY A 83 9.23 11.93 -5.53
N VAL A 84 10.32 11.58 -4.84
CA VAL A 84 10.55 10.23 -4.30
C VAL A 84 9.45 9.85 -3.30
N PHE A 85 9.17 10.73 -2.33
CA PHE A 85 8.17 10.44 -1.30
C PHE A 85 6.75 10.36 -1.88
N THR A 86 6.40 11.28 -2.78
CA THR A 86 5.11 11.25 -3.48
C THR A 86 4.97 9.97 -4.31
N PHE A 87 6.00 9.59 -5.06
CA PHE A 87 6.00 8.36 -5.84
C PHE A 87 5.85 7.12 -4.95
N SER A 88 6.61 7.03 -3.85
CA SER A 88 6.48 5.96 -2.87
C SER A 88 5.06 5.84 -2.31
N LEU A 89 4.45 6.97 -1.93
CA LEU A 89 3.07 6.99 -1.46
C LEU A 89 2.10 6.48 -2.52
N VAL A 90 2.23 6.96 -3.76
CA VAL A 90 1.35 6.56 -4.87
C VAL A 90 1.49 5.08 -5.18
N VAL A 91 2.72 4.57 -5.27
CA VAL A 91 2.97 3.14 -5.53
C VAL A 91 2.45 2.28 -4.37
N MET A 92 2.67 2.69 -3.12
CA MET A 92 2.19 1.97 -1.94
C MET A 92 0.66 1.91 -1.89
N LEU A 93 -0.02 3.05 -2.06
CA LEU A 93 -1.48 3.11 -2.11
C LEU A 93 -2.03 2.31 -3.30
N GLY A 94 -1.32 2.38 -4.43
CA GLY A 94 -1.54 1.54 -5.60
C GLY A 94 -1.55 0.08 -5.23
N PHE A 95 -0.45 -0.46 -4.70
CA PHE A 95 -0.37 -1.87 -4.32
C PHE A 95 -1.48 -2.29 -3.36
N ILE A 96 -1.81 -1.48 -2.34
CA ILE A 96 -2.92 -1.79 -1.44
C ILE A 96 -4.24 -1.93 -2.22
N PHE A 97 -4.52 -0.98 -3.11
CA PHE A 97 -5.74 -0.99 -3.92
C PHE A 97 -5.79 -2.19 -4.90
N PHE A 98 -4.70 -2.41 -5.62
CA PHE A 98 -4.59 -3.48 -6.62
C PHE A 98 -4.60 -4.87 -5.96
N GLU A 99 -3.88 -5.07 -4.86
CA GLU A 99 -3.88 -6.33 -4.10
C GLU A 99 -5.28 -6.68 -3.59
N THR A 100 -6.02 -5.67 -3.11
CA THR A 100 -7.36 -5.89 -2.54
C THR A 100 -8.43 -6.11 -3.60
N LEU A 101 -8.33 -5.46 -4.77
CA LEU A 101 -9.39 -5.47 -5.78
C LEU A 101 -8.99 -6.20 -7.06
N VAL A 102 -7.86 -5.82 -7.65
CA VAL A 102 -7.50 -6.22 -9.01
C VAL A 102 -6.94 -7.64 -9.06
N HIS A 103 -6.05 -8.02 -8.14
CA HIS A 103 -5.51 -9.38 -8.08
C HIS A 103 -6.63 -10.43 -7.90
N PRO A 104 -7.60 -10.29 -6.97
CA PRO A 104 -8.74 -11.20 -6.86
C PRO A 104 -9.58 -11.31 -8.14
N ILE A 105 -9.85 -10.18 -8.81
CA ILE A 105 -10.63 -10.16 -10.06
C ILE A 105 -9.87 -10.90 -11.16
N ILE A 106 -8.58 -10.63 -11.32
CA ILE A 106 -7.76 -11.29 -12.33
C ILE A 106 -7.68 -12.79 -12.04
N PHE A 107 -7.50 -13.17 -10.78
CA PHE A 107 -7.45 -14.58 -10.41
C PHE A 107 -8.78 -15.30 -10.63
N ALA A 108 -9.90 -14.64 -10.36
CA ALA A 108 -11.23 -15.16 -10.68
C ALA A 108 -11.42 -15.32 -12.19
N PHE A 109 -10.97 -14.34 -12.99
CA PHE A 109 -11.02 -14.40 -14.45
C PHE A 109 -10.18 -15.57 -15.01
N PHE A 110 -8.95 -15.75 -14.52
CA PHE A 110 -8.11 -16.89 -14.91
C PHE A 110 -8.75 -18.22 -14.54
N ARG A 111 -9.33 -18.35 -13.33
CA ARG A 111 -10.04 -19.56 -12.90
C ARG A 111 -11.24 -19.85 -13.81
N TYR A 112 -11.99 -18.82 -14.20
CA TYR A 112 -13.12 -18.95 -15.11
C TYR A 112 -12.70 -19.40 -16.51
N LYS A 113 -11.67 -18.76 -17.09
CA LYS A 113 -11.21 -19.03 -18.45
C LYS A 113 -10.49 -20.38 -18.59
N LEU A 114 -9.61 -20.70 -17.64
CA LEU A 114 -8.82 -21.94 -17.67
C LEU A 114 -9.56 -23.12 -17.03
N LYS A 115 -10.72 -22.88 -16.39
CA LYS A 115 -11.51 -23.87 -15.63
C LYS A 115 -10.67 -24.69 -14.64
N LYS A 116 -9.54 -24.16 -14.19
CA LYS A 116 -8.57 -24.82 -13.31
C LYS A 116 -8.07 -23.83 -12.28
N GLU A 117 -7.80 -24.33 -11.08
CA GLU A 117 -7.15 -23.53 -10.06
C GLU A 117 -5.70 -23.24 -10.46
N MET A 118 -5.32 -21.97 -10.36
CA MET A 118 -3.95 -21.58 -10.64
C MET A 118 -3.01 -22.12 -9.57
N SER A 119 -1.89 -22.66 -10.02
CA SER A 119 -0.78 -23.01 -9.12
C SER A 119 -0.27 -21.77 -8.40
N ILE A 120 0.38 -21.97 -7.25
CA ILE A 120 1.00 -20.89 -6.49
C ILE A 120 1.99 -20.13 -7.38
N TYR A 121 2.81 -20.83 -8.17
CA TYR A 121 3.78 -20.23 -9.08
C TYR A 121 3.12 -19.37 -10.16
N THR A 122 2.01 -19.84 -10.75
CA THR A 122 1.27 -19.09 -11.76
C THR A 122 0.72 -17.79 -11.17
N LYS A 123 0.16 -17.82 -9.95
CA LYS A 123 -0.32 -16.62 -9.27
C LYS A 123 0.79 -15.62 -9.05
N GLN A 124 1.96 -16.07 -8.60
CA GLN A 124 3.12 -15.20 -8.38
C GLN A 124 3.60 -14.54 -9.67
N VAL A 125 3.71 -15.29 -10.77
CA VAL A 125 4.09 -14.72 -12.07
C VAL A 125 3.08 -13.69 -12.55
N VAL A 126 1.78 -14.00 -12.44
CA VAL A 126 0.71 -13.06 -12.80
C VAL A 126 0.79 -11.80 -11.94
N SER A 127 1.02 -11.94 -10.63
CA SER A 127 1.18 -10.81 -9.73
C SER A 127 2.36 -9.92 -10.09
N ILE A 128 3.53 -10.51 -10.35
CA ILE A 128 4.73 -9.78 -10.80
C ILE A 128 4.40 -8.97 -12.05
N VAL A 129 3.75 -9.58 -13.05
CA VAL A 129 3.42 -8.89 -14.30
C VAL A 129 2.46 -7.72 -14.07
N ILE A 130 1.42 -7.91 -13.25
CA ILE A 130 0.45 -6.86 -12.91
C ILE A 130 1.14 -5.71 -12.17
N ASP A 131 1.93 -6.03 -11.15
CA ASP A 131 2.62 -5.03 -10.32
C ASP A 131 3.64 -4.24 -11.15
N SER A 132 4.33 -4.91 -12.10
CA SER A 132 5.22 -4.25 -13.06
C SER A 132 4.47 -3.23 -13.94
N LEU A 133 3.29 -3.59 -14.45
CA LEU A 133 2.45 -2.68 -15.24
C LEU A 133 2.00 -1.48 -14.40
N ILE A 134 1.64 -1.72 -13.14
CA ILE A 134 1.21 -0.68 -12.20
C ILE A 134 2.36 0.29 -11.90
N ILE A 135 3.55 -0.21 -11.57
CA ILE A 135 4.74 0.62 -11.32
C ILE A 135 5.04 1.48 -12.54
N TYR A 136 5.07 0.87 -13.73
CA TYR A 136 5.35 1.58 -14.97
C TYR A 136 4.31 2.66 -15.27
N PHE A 137 3.03 2.35 -15.09
CA PHE A 137 1.93 3.30 -15.26
C PHE A 137 2.03 4.49 -14.30
N PHE A 138 2.29 4.24 -13.02
CA PHE A 138 2.44 5.31 -12.04
C PHE A 138 3.68 6.15 -12.28
N ALA A 139 4.80 5.55 -12.66
CA ALA A 139 6.01 6.29 -12.99
C ALA A 139 5.76 7.28 -14.14
N ASN A 140 4.98 6.88 -15.14
CA ASN A 140 4.62 7.76 -16.27
C ASN A 140 3.55 8.81 -15.93
N THR A 141 2.79 8.63 -14.85
CA THR A 141 1.70 9.55 -14.46
C THR A 141 2.17 10.58 -13.43
N VAL A 142 3.13 10.22 -12.56
CA VAL A 142 3.66 11.12 -11.53
C VAL A 142 4.70 12.06 -12.13
N PHE A 143 4.40 13.35 -12.15
CA PHE A 143 5.29 14.36 -12.70
C PHE A 143 6.64 14.40 -11.98
N GLY A 144 7.74 14.33 -12.73
CA GLY A 144 9.10 14.37 -12.20
C GLY A 144 9.66 13.02 -11.74
N VAL A 145 8.98 11.91 -12.07
CA VAL A 145 9.50 10.54 -11.97
C VAL A 145 9.76 10.04 -13.38
N TYR A 146 10.96 9.54 -13.63
CA TYR A 146 11.32 8.94 -14.92
C TYR A 146 11.80 7.51 -14.67
N ILE A 147 11.12 6.55 -15.29
CA ILE A 147 11.54 5.16 -15.31
C ILE A 147 12.17 4.86 -16.67
N LYS A 148 13.35 4.24 -16.68
CA LYS A 148 14.14 4.05 -17.91
C LYS A 148 13.38 3.24 -18.97
N ASP A 149 12.80 2.11 -18.55
CA ASP A 149 12.09 1.18 -19.43
C ASP A 149 11.16 0.27 -18.61
N PHE A 150 10.39 -0.58 -19.31
CA PHE A 150 9.53 -1.56 -18.65
C PHE A 150 10.33 -2.62 -17.88
N TYR A 151 11.58 -2.90 -18.28
CA TYR A 151 12.47 -3.83 -17.58
C TYR A 151 12.84 -3.31 -16.18
N ALA A 152 13.02 -2.00 -16.01
CA ALA A 152 13.17 -1.38 -14.69
C ALA A 152 11.95 -1.65 -13.80
N ALA A 153 10.74 -1.53 -14.33
CA ALA A 153 9.51 -1.81 -13.57
C ALA A 153 9.40 -3.29 -13.17
N ILE A 154 9.74 -4.21 -14.07
CA ILE A 154 9.82 -5.64 -13.77
C ILE A 154 10.85 -5.90 -12.67
N SER A 155 12.02 -5.28 -12.75
CA SER A 155 13.11 -5.49 -11.79
C SER A 155 12.69 -5.07 -10.38
N ILE A 156 11.99 -3.93 -10.27
CA ILE A 156 11.40 -3.44 -9.03
C ILE A 156 10.35 -4.42 -8.49
N SER A 157 9.42 -4.87 -9.34
CA SER A 157 8.36 -5.81 -8.95
C SER A 157 8.93 -7.16 -8.47
N VAL A 158 9.89 -7.74 -9.19
CA VAL A 158 10.56 -8.97 -8.79
C VAL A 158 11.24 -8.81 -7.44
N PHE A 159 11.94 -7.69 -7.23
CA PHE A 159 12.59 -7.41 -5.95
C PHE A 159 11.58 -7.33 -4.79
N TYR A 160 10.44 -6.70 -5.03
CA TYR A 160 9.35 -6.65 -4.05
C TYR A 160 8.85 -8.05 -3.66
N HIS A 161 8.62 -8.92 -4.64
CA HIS A 161 8.21 -10.30 -4.39
C HIS A 161 9.29 -11.12 -3.68
N ILE A 162 10.58 -10.88 -3.96
CA ILE A 162 11.69 -11.51 -3.22
C ILE A 162 11.62 -11.12 -1.74
N ILE A 163 11.45 -9.83 -1.43
CA ILE A 163 11.28 -9.36 -0.05
C ILE A 163 10.07 -10.03 0.60
N GLN A 164 8.93 -10.07 -0.10
CA GLN A 164 7.71 -10.70 0.39
C GLN A 164 7.94 -12.18 0.72
N TRP A 165 8.64 -12.92 -0.14
CA TRP A 165 8.97 -14.32 0.10
C TRP A 165 9.93 -14.51 1.28
N ILE A 166 10.89 -13.61 1.47
CA ILE A 166 11.76 -13.62 2.66
C ILE A 166 10.91 -13.48 3.92
N PHE A 167 9.98 -12.51 3.98
CA PHE A 167 9.10 -12.33 5.13
C PHE A 167 8.19 -13.54 5.37
N ILE A 168 7.59 -14.10 4.31
CA ILE A 168 6.78 -15.33 4.41
C ILE A 168 7.63 -16.50 4.92
N GLY A 169 8.88 -16.62 4.47
CA GLY A 169 9.84 -17.63 4.91
C GLY A 169 10.17 -17.48 6.39
N ILE A 170 10.53 -16.28 6.83
CA ILE A 170 10.80 -15.95 8.25
C ILE A 170 9.59 -16.28 9.11
N TYR A 171 8.38 -15.88 8.69
CA TYR A 171 7.15 -16.17 9.42
C TYR A 171 6.90 -17.68 9.55
N LYS A 172 7.07 -18.44 8.47
CA LYS A 172 6.92 -19.90 8.51
C LYS A 172 7.95 -20.56 9.42
N CYS A 173 9.20 -20.12 9.38
CA CYS A 173 10.25 -20.59 10.28
C CYS A 173 9.91 -20.28 11.74
N TYR A 174 9.55 -19.04 12.05
CA TYR A 174 9.14 -18.61 13.38
C TYR A 174 7.97 -19.47 13.91
N LYS A 175 6.93 -19.63 13.09
CA LYS A 175 5.77 -20.47 13.43
C LYS A 175 6.17 -21.93 13.68
N ARG A 176 7.09 -22.49 12.90
CA ARG A 176 7.58 -23.87 13.09
C ARG A 176 8.36 -24.04 14.39
N PHE A 177 9.21 -23.08 14.75
CA PHE A 177 10.04 -23.15 15.96
C PHE A 177 9.28 -22.86 17.26
N TYR A 178 8.36 -21.89 17.25
CA TYR A 178 7.60 -21.50 18.44
C TYR A 178 6.23 -22.17 18.54
N GLY A 179 5.58 -22.47 17.41
CA GLY A 179 4.29 -23.16 17.39
C GLY A 179 4.38 -24.65 17.73
N SER A 180 5.55 -25.28 17.60
CA SER A 180 5.76 -26.69 17.98
C SER A 180 6.14 -26.87 19.46
N ARG A 181 6.28 -25.79 20.25
CA ARG A 181 6.56 -25.86 21.70
C ARG A 181 5.30 -25.75 22.58
N HIS A 182 4.12 -25.61 21.97
CA HIS A 182 2.83 -25.49 22.65
C HIS A 182 1.84 -26.61 22.30
N LEU A 183 2.33 -27.71 21.73
CA LEU A 183 1.65 -29.01 21.62
C LEU A 183 2.50 -30.05 22.34
#